data_AF-A0A938BSK8-F1
#
_entry.id   AF-A0A938BSK8-F1
#
_cell.length_a   1.000
_cell.length_b   1.000
_cell.length_c   1.000
_cell.angle_alpha   90.00
_cell.angle_beta   90.00
_cell.angle_gamma   90.00
#
_symmetry.space_group_name_H-M   'P 1'
#
loop_
_entity.id
_entity.type
_entity.pdbx_description
1 polymer ?
#
loop_
_entity_poly.entity_id
_entity_poly.type
_entity_poly.pdbx_seq_one_letter_code
_entity_poly.pdbx_strand_id
1 'polypeptide(L)'
;MIPDTSLARQSILRRIRQAQGHGDPAKGSPADLARTRDRDAYLHEHPRGLGPSIGADVVEHFCMQAQRMGSTFDRVPGESEVPQAIARYLAERQLSLHVAAWPSFSHIDFSTNSPDLPVLDIEFRAPRGDDLVGLGGAFAGIAETGTIMLLSSAQTPASTHLLPETHIALLSVERIVPHYEDAFALMRDP
;
A
#
# COMPACT_ATOMS: atom_id res chain seq x y z
N MET A 1 3.07 -7.89 -27.82
CA MET A 1 4.09 -8.95 -27.72
C MET A 1 5.33 -8.32 -27.09
N ILE A 2 5.54 -8.52 -25.78
CA ILE A 2 6.70 -7.94 -25.08
C ILE A 2 7.93 -8.80 -25.45
N PRO A 3 9.03 -8.21 -25.93
CA PRO A 3 10.22 -9.00 -26.27
C PRO A 3 10.82 -9.67 -25.02
N ASP A 4 11.10 -10.96 -25.12
CA ASP A 4 11.77 -11.71 -24.06
C ASP A 4 13.22 -11.21 -23.89
N THR A 5 13.42 -10.40 -22.86
CA THR A 5 14.72 -9.78 -22.53
C THR A 5 15.52 -10.60 -21.53
N SER A 6 15.05 -11.80 -21.17
CA SER A 6 15.67 -12.64 -20.13
C SER A 6 17.13 -12.98 -20.46
N LEU A 7 17.44 -13.31 -21.71
CA LEU A 7 18.80 -13.65 -22.14
C LEU A 7 19.77 -12.47 -22.08
N ALA A 8 19.33 -11.28 -22.48
CA ALA A 8 20.13 -10.06 -22.43
C ALA A 8 20.42 -9.67 -20.96
N ARG A 9 19.40 -9.70 -20.11
CA ARG A 9 19.51 -9.46 -18.66
C ARG A 9 20.49 -10.44 -18.01
N GLN A 10 20.36 -11.73 -18.29
CA GLN A 10 21.25 -12.75 -17.72
C GLN A 10 22.71 -12.54 -18.15
N SER A 11 22.96 -12.16 -19.41
CA SER A 11 24.30 -11.88 -19.93
C SER A 11 24.94 -10.68 -19.23
N ILE A 12 24.20 -9.58 -19.06
CA ILE A 12 24.64 -8.38 -18.34
C ILE A 12 24.99 -8.72 -16.88
N LEU A 13 24.08 -9.39 -16.17
CA LEU A 13 24.29 -9.75 -14.76
C LEU A 13 25.47 -10.71 -14.57
N ARG A 14 25.74 -11.60 -15.54
CA ARG A 14 26.91 -12.48 -15.53
C ARG A 14 28.22 -11.69 -15.60
N ARG A 15 28.31 -10.71 -16.50
CA ARG A 15 29.50 -9.85 -16.65
C ARG A 15 29.76 -9.02 -15.39
N ILE A 16 28.71 -8.46 -14.79
CA ILE A 16 28.82 -7.68 -13.55
C ILE A 16 29.38 -8.55 -12.42
N ARG A 17 28.84 -9.77 -12.23
CA ARG A 17 29.35 -10.70 -11.20
C ARG A 17 30.83 -11.04 -11.40
N GLN A 18 31.22 -11.36 -12.64
CA GLN A 18 32.62 -11.62 -12.99
C GLN A 18 33.53 -10.41 -12.68
N ALA A 19 33.09 -9.18 -13.00
CA ALA A 19 33.85 -7.97 -12.73
C ALA A 19 33.96 -7.64 -11.23
N GLN A 20 32.96 -8.00 -10.43
CA GLN A 20 32.92 -7.83 -8.98
C GLN A 20 33.71 -8.93 -8.23
N GLY A 21 34.43 -9.82 -8.93
CA GLY A 21 35.15 -10.95 -8.31
C GLY A 21 34.24 -12.04 -7.72
N HIS A 22 32.94 -11.94 -7.94
CA HIS A 22 31.98 -12.96 -7.55
C HIS A 22 31.91 -13.97 -8.69
N GLY A 23 32.66 -15.08 -8.55
CA GLY A 23 32.68 -16.16 -9.52
C GLY A 23 31.31 -16.82 -9.74
N ASP A 24 31.27 -17.86 -10.57
CA ASP A 24 30.08 -18.69 -10.72
C ASP A 24 29.62 -19.19 -9.34
N PRO A 25 28.37 -18.94 -8.90
CA PRO A 25 27.89 -19.40 -7.59
C PRO A 25 27.98 -20.93 -7.42
N ALA A 26 28.03 -21.70 -8.52
CA ALA A 26 28.28 -23.14 -8.49
C ALA A 26 29.76 -23.53 -8.31
N LYS A 27 30.68 -22.56 -8.37
CA LYS A 27 32.14 -22.74 -8.27
C LYS A 27 32.78 -21.85 -7.19
N GLY A 28 31.97 -21.31 -6.28
CA GLY A 28 32.47 -20.56 -5.12
C GLY A 28 33.32 -21.44 -4.21
N SER A 29 34.22 -20.84 -3.44
CA SER A 29 34.93 -21.59 -2.39
C SER A 29 33.92 -22.17 -1.39
N PRO A 30 34.27 -23.21 -0.60
CA PRO A 30 33.40 -23.71 0.47
C PRO A 30 32.88 -22.61 1.41
N ALA A 31 33.71 -21.58 1.64
CA ALA A 31 33.32 -20.41 2.43
C ALA A 31 32.27 -19.52 1.73
N ASP A 32 32.33 -19.37 0.41
CA ASP A 32 31.35 -18.59 -0.36
C ASP A 32 30.00 -19.29 -0.46
N LEU A 33 30.03 -20.62 -0.58
CA LEU A 33 28.83 -21.45 -0.56
C LEU A 33 28.16 -21.41 0.83
N ALA A 34 28.95 -21.44 1.91
CA ALA A 34 28.44 -21.29 3.28
C ALA A 34 27.78 -19.92 3.48
N ARG A 35 28.47 -18.82 3.12
CA ARG A 35 27.91 -17.46 3.19
C ARG A 35 26.62 -17.31 2.39
N THR A 36 26.55 -17.95 1.22
CA THR A 36 25.34 -17.95 0.38
C THR A 36 24.19 -18.65 1.09
N ARG A 37 24.43 -19.85 1.65
CA ARG A 37 23.42 -20.59 2.42
C ARG A 37 22.96 -19.82 3.66
N ASP A 38 23.88 -19.23 4.42
CA ASP A 38 23.55 -18.47 5.62
C ASP A 38 22.71 -17.24 5.27
N ARG A 39 23.07 -16.53 4.19
CA ARG A 39 22.27 -15.41 3.67
C ARG A 39 20.89 -15.87 3.24
N ASP A 40 20.80 -16.95 2.47
CA ASP A 40 19.53 -17.42 1.92
C ASP A 40 18.63 -17.93 3.06
N ALA A 41 19.18 -18.58 4.09
CA ALA A 41 18.48 -18.97 5.31
C ALA A 41 17.99 -17.74 6.10
N TYR A 42 18.86 -16.75 6.33
CA TYR A 42 18.50 -15.50 7.00
C TYR A 42 17.37 -14.76 6.26
N LEU A 43 17.45 -14.69 4.93
CA LEU A 43 16.42 -14.08 4.10
C LEU A 43 15.10 -14.85 4.18
N HIS A 44 15.14 -16.17 4.35
CA HIS A 44 13.97 -17.02 4.49
C HIS A 44 13.31 -16.93 5.88
N GLU A 45 14.12 -16.80 6.94
CA GLU A 45 13.65 -16.75 8.33
C GLU A 45 12.96 -15.42 8.70
N HIS A 46 13.20 -14.36 7.93
CA HIS A 46 12.67 -13.01 8.18
C HIS A 46 12.82 -12.56 9.65
N PRO A 47 14.04 -12.64 10.23
CA PRO A 47 14.24 -12.34 11.65
C PRO A 47 13.85 -10.89 11.95
N ARG A 48 13.09 -10.71 13.03
CA ARG A 48 12.60 -9.40 13.48
C ARG A 48 13.64 -8.71 14.35
N GLY A 49 13.85 -7.42 14.09
CA GLY A 49 14.68 -6.56 14.93
C GLY A 49 13.94 -6.09 16.20
N LEU A 50 14.60 -5.23 16.97
CA LEU A 50 13.94 -4.50 18.05
C LEU A 50 13.00 -3.44 17.44
N GLY A 51 11.73 -3.45 17.83
CA GLY A 51 10.72 -2.47 17.43
C GLY A 51 10.38 -1.47 18.55
N PRO A 52 9.80 -0.31 18.21
CA PRO A 52 9.26 0.62 19.19
C PRO A 52 8.05 0.02 19.94
N SER A 53 7.76 0.54 21.13
CA SER A 53 6.57 0.10 21.88
C SER A 53 5.31 0.83 21.37
N ILE A 54 4.30 0.06 20.95
CA ILE A 54 3.02 0.59 20.41
C ILE A 54 1.97 0.80 21.52
N GLY A 55 2.13 0.17 22.68
CA GLY A 55 1.09 0.17 23.74
C GLY A 55 -0.03 -0.83 23.45
N ALA A 56 -1.12 -0.75 24.21
CA ALA A 56 -2.22 -1.72 24.15
C ALA A 56 -3.21 -1.46 23.00
N ASP A 57 -3.44 -0.18 22.64
CA ASP A 57 -4.35 0.19 21.55
C ASP A 57 -3.56 0.54 20.29
N VAL A 58 -3.45 -0.44 19.40
CA VAL A 58 -2.73 -0.33 18.12
C VAL A 58 -3.42 0.67 17.19
N VAL A 59 -4.75 0.75 17.24
CA VAL A 59 -5.55 1.62 16.35
C VAL A 59 -5.39 3.08 16.78
N GLU A 60 -5.49 3.34 18.08
CA GLU A 60 -5.26 4.68 18.63
C GLU A 60 -3.84 5.16 18.33
N HIS A 61 -2.84 4.29 18.51
CA HIS A 61 -1.45 4.63 18.19
C HIS A 61 -1.27 4.96 16.70
N PHE A 62 -1.85 4.15 15.81
CA PHE A 62 -1.85 4.42 14.37
C PHE A 62 -2.45 5.79 14.04
N CYS A 63 -3.65 6.08 14.56
CA CYS A 63 -4.32 7.36 14.34
C CYS A 63 -3.48 8.54 14.82
N MET A 64 -2.86 8.43 16.00
CA MET A 64 -1.96 9.45 16.54
C MET A 64 -0.76 9.70 15.61
N GLN A 65 -0.08 8.64 15.14
CA GLN A 65 1.08 8.81 14.25
C GLN A 65 0.68 9.33 12.87
N ALA A 66 -0.42 8.84 12.30
CA ALA A 66 -0.92 9.31 11.01
C ALA A 66 -1.28 10.81 11.06
N GLN A 67 -1.90 11.28 12.15
CA GLN A 67 -2.17 12.71 12.36
C GLN A 67 -0.91 13.56 12.44
N ARG A 68 0.16 13.06 13.09
CA ARG A 68 1.46 13.75 13.13
C ARG A 68 2.06 13.92 11.73
N MET A 69 1.73 13.03 10.80
CA MET A 69 2.13 13.09 9.40
C MET A 69 1.17 13.92 8.53
N GLY A 70 0.15 14.54 9.13
CA GLY A 70 -0.80 15.43 8.44
C GLY A 70 -2.00 14.71 7.83
N SER A 71 -2.21 13.42 8.10
CA SER A 71 -3.41 12.71 7.69
C SER A 71 -4.62 13.06 8.56
N THR A 72 -5.82 12.90 7.99
CA THR A 72 -7.08 12.95 8.73
C THR A 72 -7.80 11.61 8.60
N PHE A 73 -8.72 11.34 9.53
CA PHE A 73 -9.45 10.08 9.56
C PHE A 73 -10.93 10.32 9.84
N ASP A 74 -11.75 9.43 9.31
CA ASP A 74 -13.13 9.23 9.71
C ASP A 74 -13.33 7.73 9.94
N ARG A 75 -13.86 7.35 11.10
CA ARG A 75 -14.10 5.94 11.44
C ARG A 75 -15.58 5.65 11.26
N VAL A 76 -15.88 4.81 10.29
CA VAL A 76 -17.23 4.35 9.99
C VAL A 76 -17.45 2.92 10.47
N PRO A 77 -18.69 2.53 10.81
CA PRO A 77 -18.99 1.19 11.31
C PRO A 77 -18.90 0.11 10.21
N GLY A 78 -19.05 0.47 8.94
CA GLY A 78 -18.96 -0.46 7.83
C GLY A 78 -18.84 0.23 6.47
N GLU A 79 -18.81 -0.59 5.42
CA GLU A 79 -18.66 -0.14 4.04
C GLU A 79 -19.87 0.66 3.54
N SER A 80 -21.07 0.38 4.05
CA SER A 80 -22.30 1.10 3.72
C SER A 80 -22.28 2.58 4.11
N GLU A 81 -21.46 2.97 5.07
CA GLU A 81 -21.34 4.35 5.54
C GLU A 81 -20.22 5.12 4.83
N VAL A 82 -19.35 4.43 4.07
CA VAL A 82 -18.23 5.04 3.33
C VAL A 82 -18.67 6.16 2.40
N PRO A 83 -19.72 6.01 1.55
CA PRO A 83 -20.14 7.09 0.65
C PRO A 83 -20.50 8.37 1.37
N GLN A 84 -21.20 8.27 2.51
CA GLN A 84 -21.63 9.42 3.29
C GLN A 84 -20.44 10.11 3.97
N ALA A 85 -19.48 9.33 4.48
CA ALA A 85 -18.25 9.86 5.06
C ALA A 85 -17.41 10.62 4.02
N ILE A 86 -17.27 10.07 2.82
CA ILE A 86 -16.56 10.73 1.71
C ILE A 86 -17.27 12.01 1.30
N ALA A 87 -18.59 11.97 1.08
CA ALA A 87 -19.37 13.15 0.70
C ALA A 87 -19.26 14.27 1.73
N ARG A 88 -19.30 13.93 3.03
CA ARG A 88 -19.11 14.88 4.12
C ARG A 88 -17.71 15.49 4.09
N TYR A 89 -16.67 14.66 4.01
CA TYR A 89 -15.28 15.10 3.98
C TYR A 89 -15.00 16.06 2.82
N LEU A 90 -15.48 15.72 1.61
CA LEU A 90 -15.29 16.55 0.42
C LEU A 90 -16.06 17.88 0.52
N ALA A 91 -17.30 17.85 1.03
CA ALA A 91 -18.12 19.04 1.21
C ALA A 91 -17.52 20.02 2.24
N GLU A 92 -17.14 19.52 3.42
CA GLU A 92 -16.56 20.34 4.50
C GLU A 92 -15.26 21.05 4.08
N ARG A 93 -14.50 20.40 3.19
CA ARG A 93 -13.21 20.91 2.69
C ARG A 93 -13.31 21.62 1.34
N GLN A 94 -14.51 21.73 0.77
CA GLN A 94 -14.78 22.39 -0.51
C GLN A 94 -13.92 21.78 -1.65
N LEU A 95 -13.76 20.45 -1.63
CA LEU A 95 -13.00 19.68 -2.61
C LEU A 95 -13.88 19.23 -3.78
N SER A 96 -13.24 18.76 -4.86
CA SER A 96 -13.94 18.18 -6.01
C SER A 96 -14.82 17.00 -5.57
N LEU A 97 -16.04 16.93 -6.12
CA LEU A 97 -16.96 15.81 -5.96
C LEU A 97 -16.79 14.74 -7.05
N HIS A 98 -15.95 15.01 -8.06
CA HIS A 98 -15.51 14.04 -9.05
C HIS A 98 -14.37 13.20 -8.49
N VAL A 99 -14.59 11.89 -8.38
CA VAL A 99 -13.69 10.96 -7.71
C VAL A 99 -13.34 9.81 -8.65
N ALA A 100 -12.05 9.66 -8.95
CA ALA A 100 -11.54 8.47 -9.61
C ALA A 100 -11.30 7.36 -8.56
N ALA A 101 -12.14 6.33 -8.58
CA ALA A 101 -12.10 5.23 -7.63
C ALA A 101 -11.47 3.97 -8.23
N TRP A 102 -10.87 3.15 -7.38
CA TRP A 102 -10.40 1.83 -7.79
C TRP A 102 -11.52 0.98 -8.42
N PRO A 103 -11.26 0.30 -9.56
CA PRO A 103 -12.23 -0.61 -10.18
C PRO A 103 -12.80 -1.69 -9.24
N SER A 104 -11.99 -2.13 -8.27
CA SER A 104 -12.40 -3.09 -7.24
C SER A 104 -13.52 -2.61 -6.33
N PHE A 105 -13.78 -1.31 -6.24
CA PHE A 105 -14.88 -0.73 -5.44
C PHE A 105 -16.21 -0.61 -6.19
N SER A 106 -16.31 -1.15 -7.40
CA SER A 106 -17.56 -1.11 -8.21
C SER A 106 -18.77 -1.82 -7.59
N HIS A 107 -18.57 -2.58 -6.50
CA HIS A 107 -19.64 -3.23 -5.74
C HIS A 107 -20.28 -2.34 -4.67
N ILE A 108 -19.64 -1.21 -4.32
CA ILE A 108 -20.13 -0.27 -3.32
C ILE A 108 -21.14 0.67 -3.97
N ASP A 109 -22.31 0.83 -3.34
CA ASP A 109 -23.30 1.82 -3.75
C ASP A 109 -22.91 3.20 -3.20
N PHE A 110 -22.44 4.10 -4.07
CA PHE A 110 -22.05 5.46 -3.70
C PHE A 110 -23.20 6.48 -3.70
N SER A 111 -24.45 6.03 -3.79
CA SER A 111 -25.58 6.92 -3.62
C SER A 111 -25.65 7.45 -2.18
N THR A 112 -25.87 8.76 -2.03
CA THR A 112 -26.06 9.38 -0.72
C THR A 112 -27.55 9.38 -0.38
N ASN A 113 -27.91 8.75 0.74
CA ASN A 113 -29.29 8.73 1.24
C ASN A 113 -29.66 9.96 2.09
N SER A 114 -28.72 10.90 2.27
CA SER A 114 -28.92 12.10 3.07
C SER A 114 -29.16 13.31 2.16
N PRO A 115 -30.25 14.07 2.36
CA PRO A 115 -30.56 15.24 1.54
C PRO A 115 -29.55 16.40 1.72
N ASP A 116 -28.80 16.39 2.81
CA ASP A 116 -27.83 17.45 3.14
C ASP A 116 -26.43 17.19 2.57
N LEU A 117 -26.19 16.02 1.99
CA LEU A 117 -24.89 15.65 1.41
C LEU A 117 -24.90 15.76 -0.11
N PRO A 118 -23.82 16.27 -0.72
CA PRO A 118 -23.72 16.28 -2.17
C PRO A 118 -23.71 14.87 -2.75
N VAL A 119 -24.17 14.73 -3.98
CA VAL A 119 -24.01 13.51 -4.76
C VAL A 119 -22.57 13.43 -5.25
N LEU A 120 -21.95 12.26 -5.08
CA LEU A 120 -20.60 11.99 -5.58
C LEU A 120 -20.66 11.56 -7.04
N ASP A 121 -19.76 12.08 -7.86
CA ASP A 121 -19.54 11.62 -9.23
C ASP A 121 -18.35 10.66 -9.23
N ILE A 122 -18.64 9.37 -9.15
CA ILE A 122 -17.63 8.30 -9.03
C ILE A 122 -17.37 7.67 -10.40
N GLU A 123 -16.11 7.65 -10.83
CA GLU A 123 -15.66 6.86 -11.97
C GLU A 123 -14.72 5.74 -11.52
N PHE A 124 -15.11 4.48 -11.79
CA PHE A 124 -14.31 3.29 -11.46
C PHE A 124 -13.21 3.04 -12.50
N ARG A 125 -12.11 3.79 -12.40
CA ARG A 125 -10.96 3.73 -13.30
C ARG A 125 -9.68 4.24 -12.64
N ALA A 126 -8.55 4.04 -13.30
CA ALA A 126 -7.33 4.77 -12.95
C ALA A 126 -7.53 6.29 -13.14
N PRO A 127 -6.97 7.14 -12.26
CA PRO A 127 -7.00 8.58 -12.45
C PRO A 127 -6.18 9.01 -13.68
N ARG A 128 -6.59 10.16 -14.21
CA ARG A 128 -6.00 10.99 -15.26
C ARG A 128 -5.44 12.25 -14.59
N GLY A 129 -4.74 13.08 -15.35
CA GLY A 129 -4.01 14.25 -14.80
C GLY A 129 -4.90 15.36 -14.22
N ASP A 130 -6.19 15.34 -14.51
CA ASP A 130 -7.21 16.31 -14.08
C ASP A 130 -8.07 15.80 -12.90
N ASP A 131 -7.90 14.55 -12.47
CA ASP A 131 -8.61 14.03 -11.29
C ASP A 131 -7.96 14.53 -10.00
N LEU A 132 -8.66 15.39 -9.28
CA LEU A 132 -8.17 15.98 -8.02
C LEU A 132 -8.37 15.05 -6.82
N VAL A 133 -9.28 14.08 -6.91
CA VAL A 133 -9.59 13.14 -5.82
C VAL A 133 -9.48 11.69 -6.28
N GLY A 134 -8.65 10.92 -5.59
CA GLY A 134 -8.48 9.48 -5.78
C GLY A 134 -9.03 8.70 -4.60
N LEU A 135 -9.87 7.70 -4.87
CA LEU A 135 -10.39 6.77 -3.87
C LEU A 135 -9.76 5.38 -4.06
N GLY A 136 -8.95 4.97 -3.09
CA GLY A 136 -8.30 3.67 -3.05
C GLY A 136 -8.49 2.98 -1.72
N GLY A 137 -7.86 1.82 -1.57
CA GLY A 137 -7.80 1.06 -0.33
C GLY A 137 -6.38 0.93 0.18
N ALA A 138 -6.23 0.62 1.45
CA ALA A 138 -4.96 0.25 2.06
C ALA A 138 -4.96 -1.25 2.40
N PHE A 139 -3.87 -1.92 2.06
CA PHE A 139 -3.66 -3.33 2.40
C PHE A 139 -3.43 -3.51 3.91
N ALA A 140 -2.66 -2.61 4.53
CA ALA A 140 -2.43 -2.58 5.97
C ALA A 140 -2.16 -1.15 6.46
N GLY A 141 -2.47 -0.88 7.73
CA GLY A 141 -2.00 0.28 8.47
C GLY A 141 -0.90 -0.14 9.44
N ILE A 142 0.15 0.66 9.59
CA ILE A 142 1.31 0.35 10.43
C ILE A 142 1.36 1.39 11.55
N ALA A 143 1.04 0.95 12.76
CA ALA A 143 0.85 1.84 13.89
C ALA A 143 2.14 2.58 14.28
N GLU A 144 3.31 1.94 14.19
CA GLU A 144 4.57 2.53 14.65
C GLU A 144 4.91 3.88 14.01
N THR A 145 4.53 4.07 12.74
CA THR A 145 4.81 5.29 11.97
C THR A 145 3.55 5.98 11.44
N GLY A 146 2.36 5.39 11.61
CA GLY A 146 1.14 5.92 10.98
C GLY A 146 1.14 5.75 9.45
N THR A 147 1.86 4.76 8.94
CA THR A 147 2.00 4.51 7.49
C THR A 147 0.92 3.55 7.00
N ILE A 148 0.46 3.72 5.76
CA ILE A 148 -0.36 2.71 5.07
C ILE A 148 0.47 1.98 4.01
N MET A 149 0.27 0.66 3.93
CA MET A 149 0.83 -0.19 2.89
C MET A 149 -0.19 -0.33 1.76
N LEU A 150 0.24 -0.04 0.54
CA LEU A 150 -0.60 -0.09 -0.65
C LEU A 150 -0.07 -1.19 -1.58
N LEU A 151 -0.95 -2.09 -2.02
CA LEU A 151 -0.64 -3.05 -3.08
C LEU A 151 -1.30 -2.55 -4.36
N SER A 152 -0.64 -2.76 -5.50
CA SER A 152 -1.17 -2.35 -6.79
C SER A 152 -1.34 -3.53 -7.74
N SER A 153 -2.42 -3.45 -8.51
CA SER A 153 -2.80 -4.39 -9.55
C SER A 153 -3.61 -3.65 -10.61
N ALA A 154 -4.04 -4.34 -11.66
CA ALA A 154 -4.93 -3.75 -12.66
C ALA A 154 -6.27 -3.24 -12.06
N GLN A 155 -6.72 -3.82 -10.94
CA GLN A 155 -7.96 -3.43 -10.24
C GLN A 155 -7.72 -2.43 -9.09
N THR A 156 -6.45 -2.15 -8.78
CA THR A 156 -5.99 -1.27 -7.69
C THR A 156 -4.82 -0.42 -8.20
N PRO A 157 -5.03 0.43 -9.22
CA PRO A 157 -3.94 1.15 -9.86
C PRO A 157 -3.21 2.07 -8.87
N ALA A 158 -1.88 2.04 -8.89
CA ALA A 158 -1.05 2.88 -8.03
C ALA A 158 -1.24 4.39 -8.31
N SER A 159 -1.66 4.76 -9.51
CA SER A 159 -1.90 6.17 -9.86
C SER A 159 -2.95 6.84 -8.97
N THR A 160 -3.88 6.09 -8.36
CA THR A 160 -4.90 6.59 -7.42
C THR A 160 -4.34 7.32 -6.21
N HIS A 161 -3.12 6.99 -5.76
CA HIS A 161 -2.48 7.65 -4.62
C HIS A 161 -1.27 8.51 -5.02
N LEU A 162 -1.04 8.71 -6.32
CA LEU A 162 0.12 9.42 -6.85
C LEU A 162 -0.24 10.62 -7.73
N LEU A 163 -1.35 10.56 -8.48
CA LEU A 163 -1.78 11.65 -9.36
C LEU A 163 -2.71 12.65 -8.67
N PRO A 164 -3.75 12.22 -7.94
CA PRO A 164 -4.69 13.15 -7.33
C PRO A 164 -4.06 13.94 -6.19
N GLU A 165 -4.46 15.19 -6.02
CA GLU A 165 -4.03 16.05 -4.90
C GLU A 165 -4.57 15.54 -3.56
N THR A 166 -5.78 14.96 -3.57
CA THR A 166 -6.42 14.35 -2.42
C THR A 166 -6.54 12.84 -2.62
N HIS A 167 -5.92 12.07 -1.75
CA HIS A 167 -6.08 10.62 -1.70
C HIS A 167 -6.91 10.22 -0.48
N ILE A 168 -8.02 9.53 -0.72
CA ILE A 168 -8.85 8.89 0.29
C ILE A 168 -8.57 7.38 0.24
N ALA A 169 -8.04 6.82 1.34
CA ALA A 169 -7.77 5.40 1.47
C ALA A 169 -8.74 4.74 2.46
N LEU A 170 -9.47 3.73 2.00
CA LEU A 170 -10.24 2.85 2.86
C LEU A 170 -9.31 1.83 3.53
N LEU A 171 -9.34 1.76 4.86
CA LEU A 171 -8.50 0.85 5.64
C LEU A 171 -9.37 0.10 6.65
N SER A 172 -9.36 -1.23 6.57
CA SER A 172 -9.98 -2.06 7.60
C SER A 172 -9.20 -1.92 8.90
N VAL A 173 -9.93 -1.72 10.02
CA VAL A 173 -9.34 -1.65 11.36
C VAL A 173 -8.57 -2.93 11.71
N GLU A 174 -9.04 -4.09 11.24
CA GLU A 174 -8.39 -5.39 11.45
C GLU A 174 -7.06 -5.52 10.70
N ARG A 175 -6.83 -4.68 9.69
CA ARG A 175 -5.57 -4.62 8.92
C ARG A 175 -4.59 -3.60 9.51
N ILE A 176 -4.88 -3.00 10.66
CA ILE A 176 -3.93 -2.14 11.38
C ILE A 176 -3.07 -3.03 12.28
N VAL A 177 -1.77 -3.06 11.97
CA VAL A 177 -0.76 -3.87 12.65
C VAL A 177 0.24 -2.98 13.40
N PRO A 178 0.91 -3.50 14.43
CA PRO A 178 1.80 -2.68 15.24
C PRO A 178 3.06 -2.24 14.49
N HIS A 179 3.73 -3.13 13.75
CA HIS A 179 5.04 -2.84 13.11
C HIS A 179 5.08 -3.18 11.62
N TYR A 180 6.08 -2.66 10.90
CA TYR A 180 6.33 -3.00 9.49
C TYR A 180 6.46 -4.51 9.26
N GLU A 181 7.15 -5.24 10.14
CA GLU A 181 7.37 -6.68 10.00
C GLU A 181 6.07 -7.48 10.03
N ASP A 182 5.04 -6.98 10.74
CA ASP A 182 3.71 -7.57 10.75
C ASP A 182 2.99 -7.34 9.42
N ALA A 183 3.10 -6.14 8.84
CA ALA A 183 2.52 -5.84 7.52
C ALA A 183 3.22 -6.65 6.40
N PHE A 184 4.54 -6.80 6.47
CA PHE A 184 5.29 -7.63 5.52
C PHE A 184 4.96 -9.13 5.69
N ALA A 185 4.71 -9.60 6.91
CA ALA A 185 4.24 -10.97 7.13
C ALA A 185 2.88 -11.19 6.45
N LEU A 186 1.92 -10.27 6.62
CA LEU A 186 0.64 -10.31 5.93
C LEU A 186 0.78 -10.30 4.40
N MET A 187 1.70 -9.49 3.84
CA MET A 187 1.88 -9.41 2.38
C MET A 187 2.42 -10.70 1.77
N ARG A 188 3.26 -11.44 2.50
CA ARG A 188 3.89 -12.67 2.01
C ARG A 188 2.93 -13.85 1.95
N ASP A 189 1.88 -13.83 2.77
CA ASP A 189 0.79 -14.81 2.80
C ASP A 189 -0.56 -14.07 2.77
N PRO A 190 -0.91 -13.46 1.60
CA PRO A 190 -1.93 -12.42 1.48
C PRO A 190 -3.38 -12.88 1.68
#